data_AF-A0A519ZGE6-F1
#
_entry.id   AF-A0A519ZGE6-F1
#
_cell.length_a   1.000
_cell.length_b   1.000
_cell.length_c   1.000
_cell.angle_alpha   90.00
_cell.angle_beta   90.00
_cell.angle_gamma   90.00
#
_symmetry.space_group_name_H-M   'P 1'
#
loop_
_entity.id
_entity.type
_entity.pdbx_description
1 polymer ?
#
loop_
_entity_poly.entity_id
_entity_poly.type
_entity_poly.pdbx_seq_one_letter_code
_entity_poly.pdbx_strand_id
1 'polypeptide(L)'
;LFGGTPKPVKLRIQADIQERAPGVFTKQVLSAFLRRHTGGHAYLVALTTAKQRFDLDGQPAGDISEEHRQAALDELKRRRANHDAKIELEQQQRRNRATLLRDFQSTTLTPANFCALKGVPVEELDGLLALARQEAQESPPPARRPVPNGRRR
;
A
#
# COMPACT_ATOMS: atom_id res chain seq x y z
N LEU A 1 1.59 -26.49 -3.53
CA LEU A 1 2.62 -25.54 -3.99
C LEU A 1 2.04 -24.17 -4.34
N PHE A 2 0.94 -24.10 -5.13
CA PHE A 2 0.37 -22.83 -5.63
C PHE A 2 -1.02 -22.44 -5.09
N GLY A 3 -1.79 -23.37 -4.51
CA GLY A 3 -3.21 -23.18 -4.14
C GLY A 3 -3.48 -22.73 -2.69
N GLY A 4 -2.52 -22.11 -2.01
CA GLY A 4 -2.64 -21.68 -0.61
C GLY A 4 -1.52 -20.70 -0.25
N THR A 5 -1.05 -20.70 1.00
CA THR A 5 0.16 -19.95 1.36
C THR A 5 1.31 -20.39 0.44
N PRO A 6 1.88 -19.48 -0.38
CA PRO A 6 2.89 -19.84 -1.35
C PRO A 6 4.11 -20.42 -0.63
N LYS A 7 4.71 -21.45 -1.23
CA LYS A 7 5.98 -22.01 -0.75
C LYS A 7 7.10 -21.65 -1.72
N PRO A 8 8.33 -21.40 -1.24
CA PRO A 8 9.46 -21.14 -2.13
C PRO A 8 9.66 -22.29 -3.11
N VAL A 9 9.59 -21.99 -4.40
CA VAL A 9 9.66 -23.02 -5.45
C VAL A 9 11.12 -23.34 -5.79
N LYS A 10 11.36 -24.59 -6.20
CA LYS A 10 12.63 -25.06 -6.77
C LYS A 10 13.10 -24.13 -7.88
N LEU A 11 14.41 -23.93 -7.97
CA LEU A 11 14.98 -23.17 -9.09
C LEU A 11 14.73 -23.91 -10.41
N ARG A 12 14.36 -23.16 -11.46
CA ARG A 12 13.98 -23.72 -12.76
C ARG A 12 12.77 -24.66 -12.74
N ILE A 13 11.87 -24.53 -11.75
CA ILE A 13 10.59 -25.28 -11.65
C ILE A 13 9.74 -25.26 -12.94
N GLN A 14 9.94 -24.25 -13.79
CA GLN A 14 9.27 -24.15 -15.09
C GLN A 14 9.57 -25.34 -16.02
N ALA A 15 10.77 -25.93 -15.95
CA ALA A 15 11.13 -27.12 -16.72
C ALA A 15 10.33 -28.34 -16.23
N ASP A 16 10.34 -28.58 -14.91
CA ASP A 16 9.58 -29.64 -14.27
C ASP A 16 8.07 -29.56 -14.59
N ILE A 17 7.50 -28.34 -14.64
CA ILE A 17 6.09 -28.14 -15.02
C ILE A 17 5.85 -28.53 -16.49
N GLN A 18 6.76 -28.18 -17.39
CA GLN A 18 6.63 -28.51 -18.81
C GLN A 18 6.76 -30.02 -19.05
N GLU A 19 7.62 -30.70 -18.31
CA GLU A 19 7.79 -32.14 -18.39
C GLU A 19 6.55 -32.90 -17.91
N ARG A 20 5.92 -32.45 -16.82
CA ARG A 20 4.68 -33.07 -16.30
C ARG A 20 3.43 -32.76 -17.08
N ALA A 21 3.38 -31.58 -17.69
CA ALA A 21 2.20 -31.10 -18.40
C ALA A 21 2.59 -30.60 -19.81
N PRO A 22 3.14 -31.48 -20.66
CA PRO A 22 3.59 -31.12 -22.00
C PRO A 22 2.39 -30.64 -22.82
N GLY A 23 2.55 -29.50 -23.51
CA GLY A 23 1.52 -28.92 -24.36
C GLY A 23 0.34 -28.25 -23.61
N VAL A 24 0.24 -28.38 -22.29
CA VAL A 24 -0.86 -27.76 -21.50
C VAL A 24 -0.64 -26.26 -21.32
N PHE A 25 0.59 -25.85 -21.02
CA PHE A 25 0.94 -24.45 -20.81
C PHE A 25 2.09 -24.04 -21.71
N THR A 26 1.97 -22.88 -22.36
CA THR A 26 3.09 -22.31 -23.10
C THR A 26 4.16 -21.77 -22.14
N LYS A 27 5.41 -21.75 -22.61
CA LYS A 27 6.53 -21.18 -21.85
C LYS A 27 6.28 -19.73 -21.43
N GLN A 28 5.62 -18.95 -22.28
CA GLN A 28 5.28 -17.56 -22.02
C GLN A 28 4.26 -17.41 -20.89
N VAL A 29 3.18 -18.21 -20.91
CA VAL A 29 2.14 -18.19 -19.87
C VAL A 29 2.74 -18.59 -18.52
N LEU A 30 3.56 -19.65 -18.49
CA LEU A 30 4.24 -20.07 -17.25
C LEU A 30 5.20 -19.01 -16.72
N SER A 31 5.98 -18.36 -17.60
CA SER A 31 6.90 -17.29 -17.19
C SER A 31 6.15 -16.11 -16.59
N ALA A 32 5.06 -15.67 -17.22
CA ALA A 32 4.23 -14.57 -16.71
C ALA A 32 3.60 -14.92 -15.35
N PHE A 33 3.09 -16.15 -15.21
CA PHE A 33 2.54 -16.65 -13.95
C PHE A 33 3.59 -16.68 -12.85
N LEU A 34 4.75 -17.32 -13.10
CA LEU A 34 5.80 -17.45 -12.11
C LEU A 34 6.34 -16.09 -11.67
N ARG A 35 6.53 -15.14 -12.59
CA ARG A 35 6.92 -13.76 -12.26
C ARG A 35 5.94 -13.11 -11.28
N ARG A 36 4.64 -13.25 -11.53
CA ARG A 36 3.60 -12.70 -10.64
C ARG A 36 3.58 -13.43 -9.30
N HIS A 37 3.68 -14.76 -9.32
CA HIS A 37 3.62 -15.59 -8.13
C HIS A 37 4.81 -15.32 -7.20
N THR A 38 6.04 -15.36 -7.72
CA THR A 38 7.26 -15.18 -6.93
C THR A 38 7.50 -13.73 -6.50
N GLY A 39 6.96 -12.76 -7.25
CA GLY A 39 6.97 -11.34 -6.87
C GLY A 39 5.85 -10.93 -5.90
N GLY A 40 4.92 -11.84 -5.56
CA GLY A 40 3.81 -11.57 -4.67
C GLY A 40 4.25 -11.37 -3.21
N HIS A 41 3.54 -10.52 -2.45
CA HIS A 41 3.88 -10.23 -1.05
C HIS A 41 3.96 -11.50 -0.19
N ALA A 42 2.95 -12.37 -0.28
CA ALA A 42 2.92 -13.62 0.47
C ALA A 42 4.09 -14.55 0.12
N TYR A 43 4.54 -14.56 -1.14
CA TYR A 43 5.67 -15.38 -1.55
C TYR A 43 6.98 -14.84 -0.98
N LEU A 44 7.18 -13.51 -1.00
CA LEU A 44 8.35 -12.89 -0.39
C LEU A 44 8.41 -13.21 1.11
N VAL A 45 7.28 -13.12 1.84
CA VAL A 45 7.19 -13.52 3.25
C VAL A 45 7.53 -15.01 3.46
N ALA A 46 7.07 -15.89 2.56
CA ALA A 46 7.44 -17.30 2.63
C ALA A 46 8.94 -17.51 2.38
N LEU A 47 9.55 -16.73 1.49
CA LEU A 47 10.98 -16.79 1.20
C LEU A 47 11.84 -16.32 2.40
N THR A 48 11.34 -15.39 3.22
CA THR A 48 12.06 -14.91 4.41
C THR A 48 12.01 -15.87 5.60
N THR A 49 11.06 -16.80 5.62
CA THR A 49 10.80 -17.70 6.77
C THR A 49 11.20 -19.14 6.50
N ALA A 50 11.13 -19.59 5.25
CA ALA A 50 11.50 -20.95 4.90
C ALA A 50 13.03 -21.16 4.93
N LYS A 51 13.41 -22.42 5.15
CA LYS A 51 14.80 -22.89 5.02
C LYS A 51 15.10 -23.41 3.61
N GLN A 52 14.11 -24.02 2.98
CA GLN A 52 14.28 -24.79 1.73
C GLN A 52 13.24 -24.42 0.70
N ARG A 53 13.57 -24.72 -0.55
CA ARG A 53 12.66 -24.70 -1.70
C ARG A 53 11.97 -26.04 -1.84
N PHE A 54 10.85 -26.05 -2.54
CA PHE A 54 10.04 -27.23 -2.76
C PHE A 54 9.81 -27.46 -4.25
N ASP A 55 9.87 -28.71 -4.67
CA ASP A 55 9.48 -29.13 -6.02
C ASP A 55 7.95 -29.31 -6.15
N LEU A 56 7.52 -29.85 -7.29
CA LEU A 56 6.10 -30.07 -7.59
C LEU A 56 5.44 -31.14 -6.70
N ASP A 57 6.21 -32.06 -6.14
CA ASP A 57 5.73 -33.08 -5.19
C ASP A 57 5.74 -32.57 -3.75
N GLY A 58 6.33 -31.40 -3.52
CA GLY A 58 6.49 -30.84 -2.19
C GLY A 58 7.69 -31.38 -1.44
N GLN A 59 8.63 -32.02 -2.13
CA GLN A 59 9.90 -32.45 -1.56
C GLN A 59 10.90 -31.29 -1.51
N PRO A 60 11.82 -31.27 -0.53
CA PRO A 60 12.91 -30.30 -0.47
C PRO A 60 13.76 -30.34 -1.75
N ALA A 61 14.01 -29.17 -2.32
CA ALA A 61 14.68 -29.00 -3.60
C ALA A 61 15.74 -27.89 -3.55
N GLY A 62 16.59 -27.97 -2.52
CA GLY A 62 17.69 -27.04 -2.26
C GLY A 62 17.35 -25.96 -1.24
N ASP A 63 18.39 -25.40 -0.63
CA ASP A 63 18.27 -24.38 0.41
C ASP A 63 18.02 -22.98 -0.17
N ILE A 64 17.45 -22.11 0.65
CA ILE A 64 17.33 -20.69 0.33
C ILE A 64 18.61 -19.99 0.79
N SER A 65 19.38 -19.49 -0.18
CA SER A 65 20.57 -18.69 0.11
C SER A 65 20.19 -17.41 0.87
N GLU A 66 21.11 -16.95 1.70
CA GLU A 66 20.90 -15.73 2.50
C GLU A 66 20.70 -14.49 1.62
N GLU A 67 21.38 -14.43 0.47
CA GLU A 67 21.17 -13.37 -0.53
C GLU A 67 19.71 -13.28 -1.01
N HIS A 68 19.06 -14.41 -1.26
CA HIS A 68 17.65 -14.42 -1.67
C HIS A 68 16.73 -14.02 -0.51
N ARG A 69 17.09 -14.40 0.72
CA ARG A 69 16.35 -14.01 1.94
C ARG A 69 16.43 -12.49 2.13
N GLN A 70 17.63 -11.93 2.03
CA GLN A 70 17.88 -10.50 2.17
C GLN A 70 17.17 -9.69 1.09
N ALA A 71 17.24 -10.13 -0.17
CA ALA A 71 16.54 -9.47 -1.27
C ALA A 71 15.00 -9.42 -1.05
N ALA A 72 14.41 -10.48 -0.49
CA ALA A 72 12.99 -10.47 -0.14
C ALA A 72 12.66 -9.51 1.02
N LEU A 73 13.51 -9.45 2.06
CA LEU A 73 13.36 -8.52 3.17
C LEU A 73 13.42 -7.06 2.69
N ASP A 74 14.40 -6.74 1.85
CA ASP A 74 14.58 -5.38 1.32
C ASP A 74 13.39 -4.96 0.45
N GLU A 75 12.88 -5.86 -0.39
CA GLU A 75 11.70 -5.60 -1.20
C GLU A 75 10.43 -5.41 -0.35
N LEU A 76 10.24 -6.21 0.70
CA LEU A 76 9.12 -6.03 1.63
C LEU A 76 9.21 -4.69 2.37
N LYS A 77 10.41 -4.31 2.83
CA LYS A 77 10.66 -3.01 3.47
C LYS A 77 10.36 -1.85 2.52
N ARG A 78 10.82 -1.93 1.28
CA ARG A 78 10.55 -0.92 0.23
C ARG A 78 9.06 -0.78 -0.03
N ARG A 79 8.31 -1.88 -0.13
CA ARG A 79 6.85 -1.85 -0.34
C ARG A 79 6.12 -1.20 0.82
N ARG A 80 6.52 -1.52 2.06
CA ARG A 80 5.94 -0.91 3.25
C ARG A 80 6.19 0.59 3.28
N ALA A 81 7.44 1.03 3.05
CA ALA A 81 7.77 2.44 3.01
C ALA A 81 6.96 3.21 1.95
N ASN A 82 6.80 2.65 0.74
CA ASN A 82 5.99 3.28 -0.31
C ASN A 82 4.50 3.36 0.06
N HIS A 83 3.97 2.33 0.73
CA HIS A 83 2.59 2.32 1.19
C HIS A 83 2.35 3.36 2.29
N ASP A 84 3.23 3.39 3.29
CA ASP A 84 3.17 4.34 4.40
C ASP A 84 3.29 5.79 3.88
N ALA A 85 4.21 6.06 2.94
CA ALA A 85 4.36 7.37 2.32
C ALA A 85 3.11 7.80 1.52
N LYS A 86 2.45 6.86 0.82
CA LYS A 86 1.20 7.15 0.12
C LYS A 86 0.09 7.54 1.11
N ILE A 87 -0.06 6.78 2.19
CA ILE A 87 -1.03 7.07 3.24
C ILE A 87 -0.74 8.42 3.90
N GLU A 88 0.52 8.71 4.22
CA GLU A 88 0.92 9.98 4.83
C GLU A 88 0.62 11.16 3.91
N LEU A 89 0.91 11.04 2.61
CA LEU A 89 0.59 12.06 1.62
C LEU A 89 -0.92 12.30 1.52
N GLU A 90 -1.73 11.24 1.45
CA GLU A 90 -3.19 11.34 1.41
C GLU A 90 -3.74 12.01 2.68
N GLN A 91 -3.22 11.64 3.86
CA GLN A 91 -3.59 12.26 5.13
C GLN A 91 -3.18 13.73 5.20
N GLN A 92 -1.98 14.08 4.73
CA GLN A 92 -1.50 15.46 4.71
C GLN A 92 -2.36 16.31 3.78
N GLN A 93 -2.69 15.81 2.58
CA GLN A 93 -3.58 16.48 1.65
C GLN A 93 -4.97 16.70 2.25
N ARG A 94 -5.52 15.70 2.95
CA ARG A 94 -6.80 15.84 3.66
C ARG A 94 -6.74 16.88 4.79
N ARG A 95 -5.65 16.91 5.56
CA ARG A 95 -5.42 17.94 6.60
C ARG A 95 -5.31 19.35 6.01
N ASN A 96 -4.63 19.48 4.88
CA ASN A 96 -4.50 20.75 4.15
C ASN A 96 -5.88 21.24 3.68
N ARG A 97 -6.68 20.38 3.06
CA ARG A 97 -8.07 20.69 2.65
C ARG A 97 -8.96 21.08 3.83
N ALA A 98 -8.89 20.33 4.92
CA ALA A 98 -9.64 20.65 6.14
C ALA A 98 -9.25 22.01 6.73
N THR A 99 -7.96 22.36 6.69
CA THR A 99 -7.45 23.66 7.14
C THR A 99 -7.89 24.78 6.21
N LEU A 100 -7.81 24.57 4.89
CA LEU A 100 -8.27 25.50 3.87
C LEU A 100 -9.76 25.83 4.06
N LEU A 101 -10.61 24.82 4.28
CA LEU A 101 -12.04 25.01 4.52
C LEU A 101 -12.29 25.82 5.79
N ARG A 102 -11.61 25.49 6.91
CA ARG A 102 -11.76 26.24 8.17
C ARG A 102 -11.37 27.70 8.00
N ASP A 103 -10.24 27.95 7.36
CA ASP A 103 -9.71 29.31 7.18
C ASP A 103 -10.59 30.11 6.22
N PHE A 104 -11.14 29.47 5.18
CA PHE A 104 -12.10 30.11 4.28
C PHE A 104 -13.41 30.45 4.98
N GLN A 105 -13.88 29.61 5.91
CA GLN A 105 -15.10 29.87 6.67
C GLN A 105 -14.98 31.04 7.66
N SER A 106 -13.76 31.36 8.10
CA SER A 106 -13.51 32.43 9.08
C SER A 106 -12.94 33.71 8.47
N THR A 107 -12.53 33.69 7.20
CA THR A 107 -11.91 34.84 6.54
C THR A 107 -12.92 35.94 6.20
N THR A 108 -12.46 37.19 6.24
CA THR A 108 -13.18 38.36 5.71
C THR A 108 -12.60 38.84 4.38
N LEU A 109 -11.57 38.16 3.87
CA LEU A 109 -10.92 38.50 2.61
C LEU A 109 -11.82 38.16 1.41
N THR A 110 -11.60 38.86 0.30
CA THR A 110 -12.13 38.43 -1.00
C THR A 110 -11.52 37.07 -1.38
N PRO A 111 -12.21 36.24 -2.17
CA PRO A 111 -11.67 34.94 -2.61
C PRO A 111 -10.31 35.05 -3.28
N ALA A 112 -10.09 36.09 -4.10
CA ALA A 112 -8.81 36.34 -4.77
C ALA A 112 -7.67 36.60 -3.76
N ASN A 113 -7.90 37.42 -2.73
CA ASN A 113 -6.90 37.71 -1.70
C ASN A 113 -6.64 36.50 -0.80
N PHE A 114 -7.68 35.73 -0.49
CA PHE A 114 -7.55 34.49 0.27
C PHE A 114 -6.70 33.46 -0.49
N CYS A 115 -7.00 33.22 -1.77
CA CYS A 115 -6.25 32.35 -2.67
C CYS A 115 -4.78 32.76 -2.78
N ALA A 116 -4.50 34.04 -2.96
CA ALA A 116 -3.13 34.56 -2.99
C ALA A 116 -2.37 34.27 -1.69
N LEU A 117 -3.02 34.40 -0.52
CA LEU A 117 -2.40 34.12 0.77
C LEU A 117 -2.20 32.61 1.02
N LYS A 118 -3.08 31.76 0.49
CA LYS A 118 -3.00 30.30 0.65
C LYS A 118 -2.20 29.59 -0.43
N GLY A 119 -1.75 30.31 -1.47
CA GLY A 119 -1.05 29.72 -2.61
C GLY A 119 -1.93 28.77 -3.42
N VAL A 120 -3.24 29.04 -3.47
CA VAL A 120 -4.22 28.21 -4.19
C VAL A 120 -4.71 29.00 -5.40
N PRO A 121 -4.69 28.43 -6.63
CA PRO A 121 -5.29 29.06 -7.79
C PRO A 121 -6.78 29.36 -7.55
N VAL A 122 -7.27 30.52 -8.00
CA VAL A 122 -8.65 30.95 -7.72
C VAL A 122 -9.65 29.98 -8.37
N GLU A 123 -9.31 29.48 -9.55
CA GLU A 123 -10.07 28.49 -10.32
C GLU A 123 -10.16 27.12 -9.63
N GLU A 124 -9.21 26.77 -8.75
CA GLU A 124 -9.20 25.49 -8.02
C GLU A 124 -9.92 25.56 -6.67
N LEU A 125 -10.16 26.77 -6.16
CA LEU A 125 -10.68 27.01 -4.81
C LEU A 125 -12.01 26.29 -4.57
N ASP A 126 -12.98 26.47 -5.46
CA ASP A 126 -14.32 25.90 -5.28
C ASP A 126 -14.30 24.37 -5.26
N GLY A 127 -13.48 23.76 -6.11
CA GLY A 127 -13.28 22.30 -6.15
C GLY A 127 -12.65 21.77 -4.86
N LEU A 128 -11.61 22.45 -4.36
CA LEU A 128 -10.95 22.07 -3.11
C LEU A 128 -11.87 22.24 -1.90
N LEU A 129 -12.68 23.29 -1.86
CA LEU A 129 -13.67 23.50 -0.79
C LEU A 129 -14.81 22.48 -0.85
N ALA A 130 -15.27 22.10 -2.04
CA ALA A 130 -16.28 21.05 -2.20
C ALA A 130 -15.77 19.70 -1.67
N LEU A 131 -14.55 19.30 -2.06
CA LEU A 131 -13.90 18.10 -1.56
C LEU A 131 -13.72 18.15 -0.03
N ALA A 132 -13.23 19.27 0.51
CA ALA A 132 -13.03 19.43 1.94
C ALA A 132 -14.35 19.30 2.74
N ARG A 133 -15.46 19.82 2.22
CA ARG A 133 -16.79 19.70 2.84
C ARG A 133 -17.26 18.26 2.84
N GLN A 134 -17.09 17.54 1.73
CA GLN A 134 -17.42 16.11 1.64
C GLN A 134 -16.59 15.30 2.64
N GLU A 135 -15.28 15.50 2.69
CA GLU A 135 -14.38 14.80 3.61
C GLU A 135 -14.73 15.06 5.09
N ALA A 136 -15.22 16.26 5.43
CA ALA A 136 -15.67 16.61 6.77
C ALA A 136 -16.99 15.93 7.15
N GLN A 137 -17.87 15.65 6.17
CA GLN A 137 -19.10 14.89 6.37
C GLN A 137 -18.82 13.38 6.53
N GLU A 138 -17.87 12.85 5.75
CA GLU A 138 -17.49 11.42 5.79
C GLU A 138 -16.72 11.04 7.06
N SER A 139 -16.00 11.97 7.68
CA SER A 139 -15.37 11.74 8.99
C SER A 139 -15.50 12.99 9.86
N PRO A 140 -16.64 13.15 10.56
CA PRO A 140 -16.81 14.26 11.48
C PRO A 140 -15.75 14.16 12.58
N PRO A 141 -15.16 15.30 13.02
CA PRO A 141 -14.22 15.28 14.13
C PRO A 141 -14.89 14.66 15.35
N PRO A 142 -14.17 13.87 16.17
CA PRO A 142 -14.75 13.28 17.36
C PRO A 142 -15.37 14.39 18.22
N ALA A 143 -16.62 14.19 18.63
CA ALA A 143 -17.34 15.15 19.45
C ALA A 143 -16.47 15.55 20.65
N ARG A 144 -16.23 16.85 20.83
CA ARG A 144 -15.46 17.36 21.96
C ARG A 144 -16.12 16.84 23.24
N ARG A 145 -15.44 15.92 23.95
CA ARG A 145 -15.92 15.45 25.26
C ARG A 145 -16.07 16.66 26.17
N PRO A 146 -17.23 16.86 26.82
CA PRO A 146 -17.38 17.94 27.79
C PRO A 146 -16.34 17.74 28.90
N VAL A 147 -15.51 18.77 29.12
CA VAL A 147 -14.60 18.83 30.26
C VAL A 147 -15.44 18.71 31.53
N PRO A 148 -15.19 17.72 32.41
CA PRO A 148 -15.92 17.59 33.66
C PRO A 148 -15.74 18.88 34.46
N ASN A 149 -16.83 19.60 34.68
CA ASN A 149 -16.82 20.84 35.43
C ASN A 149 -16.32 20.54 36.84
N GLY A 150 -15.10 20.98 37.15
CA GLY A 150 -14.49 20.79 38.46
C GLY A 150 -15.40 21.36 39.54
N ARG A 151 -15.88 20.50 40.44
CA ARG A 151 -16.63 20.90 41.62
C ARG A 151 -15.85 21.98 42.35
N ARG A 152 -16.35 23.22 42.33
CA ARG A 152 -15.93 24.26 43.24
C ARG A 152 -16.28 23.80 44.66
N ARG A 153 -15.31 24.02 45.55
CA ARG A 153 -15.35 23.75 46.99
C ARG A 153 -16.57 24.35 47.67
#